data_AF-A0A133ZY20-F1
#
_entry.id   AF-A0A133ZY20-F1
#
_cell.length_a   1.000
_cell.length_b   1.000
_cell.length_c   1.000
_cell.angle_alpha   90.00
_cell.angle_beta   90.00
_cell.angle_gamma   90.00
#
_symmetry.space_group_name_H-M   'P 1'
#
loop_
_entity.id
_entity.type
_entity.pdbx_description
1 polymer ?
#
loop_
_entity_poly.entity_id
_entity_poly.type
_entity_poly.pdbx_seq_one_letter_code
_entity_poly.pdbx_strand_id
1 'polypeptide(L)'
;MKNKEKSLMEEILNREKSNGKNGLLDNDDTLLNSTVKNLPEAKKTEQLQNNYFKNSEIYKTDSEIKNLNNLNTIEKVKKNENKKETETIKKIFSKKETTESDEEIKRKKIIKKFFKKRKLQVLSFTPYIRTEIEIRNIMKDVIIALFPAIISSALVYGTRALLLIAFSVLSAVVTEKLFSKYFLNDNNSVHDLSAVITGILLAMTLAPLTPLPIVIFGACMAVIFGKLIYGGIGKNIFNPAVIGREFMTVFFSSTMSSGAIWFSQELLQLSGIKFFTGFTNSPFTNYLDGLLLTSSGSVGSYSAFALILGGLYLLLKNRISWHIPVSLFATFFIITIFGNIPVSIGGLLLTGIFMATDMPTSPSSAPGKIYYGIMLGLIIGLLSMFGIKNEILSYVLLILNPFARIINKVFRPVVFGYDVKEEILKQSEKMILLTLGIFAFAIIFLGFHKIGAMPYLVYLYILISTLNLISSKNKNKIIHKNLKNAI
;
A
#
# COMPACT_ATOMS: atom_id res chain seq x y z
N MET A 1 -24.78 -21.32 -36.06
CA MET A 1 -24.68 -22.26 -34.93
C MET A 1 -24.08 -21.52 -33.74
N LYS A 2 -24.90 -21.09 -32.77
CA LYS A 2 -24.48 -20.37 -31.55
C LYS A 2 -24.47 -21.37 -30.39
N ASN A 3 -23.30 -21.69 -29.85
CA ASN A 3 -23.17 -22.40 -28.57
C ASN A 3 -23.51 -21.44 -27.44
N LYS A 4 -24.56 -21.76 -26.67
CA LYS A 4 -24.87 -21.12 -25.39
C LYS A 4 -24.13 -21.89 -24.30
N GLU A 5 -23.03 -21.34 -23.80
CA GLU A 5 -22.45 -21.80 -22.53
C GLU A 5 -23.34 -21.33 -21.38
N LYS A 6 -23.79 -22.29 -20.55
CA LYS A 6 -24.54 -21.99 -19.33
C LYS A 6 -23.58 -21.60 -18.20
N SER A 7 -24.03 -20.69 -17.35
CA SER A 7 -23.29 -20.24 -16.16
C SER A 7 -23.17 -21.38 -15.15
N LEU A 8 -22.01 -21.48 -14.49
CA LEU A 8 -21.68 -22.48 -13.47
C LEU A 8 -22.74 -22.60 -12.34
N MET A 9 -23.42 -21.48 -12.03
CA MET A 9 -24.52 -21.41 -11.07
C MET A 9 -25.75 -22.21 -11.51
N GLU A 10 -26.03 -22.22 -12.81
CA GLU A 10 -27.17 -22.93 -13.43
C GLU A 10 -26.94 -24.45 -13.45
N GLU A 11 -25.67 -24.87 -13.43
CA GLU A 11 -25.26 -26.28 -13.37
C GLU A 11 -25.32 -26.83 -11.93
N ILE A 12 -24.98 -26.00 -10.93
CA ILE A 12 -25.08 -26.33 -9.50
C ILE A 12 -26.54 -26.49 -9.07
N LEU A 13 -27.41 -25.57 -9.49
CA LEU A 13 -28.86 -25.63 -9.20
C LEU A 13 -29.57 -26.82 -9.86
N ASN A 14 -29.09 -27.29 -11.01
CA ASN A 14 -29.62 -28.50 -11.65
C ASN A 14 -29.13 -29.79 -10.97
N ARG A 15 -27.96 -29.76 -10.32
CA ARG A 15 -27.42 -30.92 -9.60
C ARG A 15 -28.18 -31.25 -8.32
N GLU A 16 -28.65 -30.23 -7.59
CA GLU A 16 -29.46 -30.44 -6.37
C GLU A 16 -30.84 -31.05 -6.67
N LYS A 17 -31.42 -30.76 -7.85
CA LYS A 17 -32.70 -31.37 -8.25
C LYS A 17 -32.60 -32.84 -8.68
N SER A 18 -31.40 -33.34 -8.98
CA SER A 18 -31.20 -34.67 -9.57
C SER A 18 -30.87 -35.77 -8.56
N ASN A 19 -30.42 -35.44 -7.35
CA ASN A 19 -30.01 -36.43 -6.34
C ASN A 19 -31.06 -36.59 -5.26
N GLY A 20 -32.19 -37.19 -5.64
CA GLY A 20 -33.24 -37.61 -4.72
C GLY A 20 -33.91 -38.87 -5.23
N LYS A 21 -33.20 -40.02 -5.21
CA LYS A 21 -33.79 -41.37 -5.23
C LYS A 21 -32.74 -42.44 -4.91
N ASN A 22 -33.13 -43.35 -4.02
CA ASN A 22 -32.47 -44.58 -3.54
C ASN A 22 -31.44 -44.31 -2.43
N GLY A 23 -31.62 -44.66 -1.16
CA GLY A 23 -32.60 -45.51 -0.47
C GLY A 23 -31.83 -46.23 0.65
N LEU A 24 -32.25 -46.08 1.92
CA LEU A 24 -32.24 -47.09 2.98
C LEU A 24 -32.49 -46.43 4.35
N LEU A 25 -33.44 -47.01 5.09
CA LEU A 25 -33.68 -46.90 6.54
C LEU A 25 -34.29 -45.57 7.00
N ASP A 26 -35.25 -45.52 7.91
CA ASP A 26 -36.32 -46.39 8.39
C ASP A 26 -37.19 -45.42 9.20
N ASN A 27 -38.51 -45.58 9.12
CA ASN A 27 -39.53 -45.31 10.14
C ASN A 27 -39.27 -44.23 11.21
N ASP A 28 -40.09 -43.18 11.24
CA ASP A 28 -41.22 -43.10 12.17
C ASP A 28 -41.90 -41.72 12.13
N ASP A 29 -43.23 -41.80 12.15
CA ASP A 29 -44.21 -40.89 12.71
C ASP A 29 -44.43 -39.47 12.14
N THR A 30 -45.49 -39.45 11.32
CA THR A 30 -46.65 -38.54 11.30
C THR A 30 -46.89 -37.60 12.49
N LEU A 31 -47.61 -36.50 12.17
CA LEU A 31 -48.26 -35.45 13.01
C LEU A 31 -47.39 -34.17 13.09
N LEU A 32 -47.84 -32.96 12.74
CA LEU A 32 -49.18 -32.40 12.64
C LEU A 32 -49.09 -31.08 11.82
N ASN A 33 -49.98 -30.90 10.86
CA ASN A 33 -50.24 -29.61 10.22
C ASN A 33 -51.12 -28.74 11.14
N SER A 34 -50.96 -27.41 11.02
CA SER A 34 -51.92 -26.32 11.34
C SER A 34 -52.46 -26.27 12.77
N THR A 35 -52.25 -25.23 13.58
CA THR A 35 -52.90 -23.90 13.57
C THR A 35 -52.30 -23.16 14.80
N VAL A 36 -52.05 -21.85 14.84
CA VAL A 36 -52.98 -20.82 15.38
C VAL A 36 -52.28 -19.46 15.26
N LYS A 37 -53.00 -18.46 14.74
CA LYS A 37 -52.73 -17.01 14.85
C LYS A 37 -53.18 -16.51 16.24
N ASN A 38 -52.36 -15.69 16.92
CA ASN A 38 -52.67 -14.35 17.48
C ASN A 38 -51.61 -13.89 18.53
N LEU A 39 -51.27 -12.58 18.46
CA LEU A 39 -50.27 -11.73 19.15
C LEU A 39 -50.34 -11.65 20.71
N PRO A 40 -49.45 -10.92 21.49
CA PRO A 40 -48.42 -9.90 21.13
C PRO A 40 -47.03 -9.96 21.85
N GLU A 41 -46.16 -9.06 21.37
CA GLU A 41 -44.92 -8.42 21.89
C GLU A 41 -44.17 -8.85 23.18
N ALA A 42 -42.84 -8.71 23.06
CA ALA A 42 -41.80 -8.44 24.06
C ALA A 42 -40.89 -9.61 24.50
N LYS A 43 -39.58 -9.37 24.31
CA LYS A 43 -38.40 -10.06 24.88
C LYS A 43 -38.09 -11.46 24.36
N LYS A 44 -37.09 -11.55 23.47
CA LYS A 44 -35.87 -12.35 23.67
C LYS A 44 -35.02 -12.39 22.39
N THR A 45 -34.01 -11.52 22.36
CA THR A 45 -32.84 -11.64 21.47
C THR A 45 -31.59 -11.86 22.33
N GLU A 46 -31.66 -12.80 23.28
CA GLU A 46 -30.58 -13.05 24.25
C GLU A 46 -30.20 -14.53 24.44
N GLN A 47 -30.64 -15.42 23.54
CA GLN A 47 -30.31 -16.86 23.65
C GLN A 47 -29.51 -17.44 22.48
N LEU A 48 -29.05 -16.62 21.52
CA LEU A 48 -28.24 -17.11 20.39
C LEU A 48 -26.78 -16.61 20.38
N GLN A 49 -26.32 -15.92 21.43
CA GLN A 49 -24.93 -15.44 21.54
C GLN A 49 -24.08 -16.13 22.62
N ASN A 50 -24.60 -17.10 23.38
CA ASN A 50 -23.87 -17.69 24.53
C ASN A 50 -23.07 -18.97 24.26
N ASN A 51 -22.88 -19.41 23.01
CA ASN A 51 -22.11 -20.63 22.72
C ASN A 51 -20.72 -20.42 22.12
N TYR A 52 -20.18 -19.20 22.14
CA TYR A 52 -18.83 -18.92 21.65
C TYR A 52 -17.95 -18.14 22.64
N PHE A 53 -18.12 -18.29 23.96
CA PHE A 53 -17.12 -17.81 24.94
C PHE A 53 -17.32 -18.51 26.30
N LYS A 54 -16.74 -19.71 26.46
CA LYS A 54 -16.43 -20.30 27.79
C LYS A 54 -15.52 -21.51 27.62
N ASN A 55 -14.23 -21.27 27.47
CA ASN A 55 -13.18 -22.22 27.80
C ASN A 55 -11.88 -21.45 28.03
N SER A 56 -11.89 -20.66 29.09
CA SER A 56 -10.70 -20.16 29.74
C SER A 56 -11.02 -20.00 31.22
N GLU A 57 -10.20 -20.65 32.03
CA GLU A 57 -9.76 -20.17 33.34
C GLU A 57 -10.55 -20.55 34.63
N ILE A 58 -9.89 -21.44 35.40
CA ILE A 58 -9.49 -21.37 36.83
C ILE A 58 -10.08 -22.43 37.80
N TYR A 59 -9.14 -23.03 38.56
CA TYR A 59 -9.07 -23.41 40.00
C TYR A 59 -8.72 -24.89 40.21
N LYS A 60 -7.46 -25.27 40.55
CA LYS A 60 -6.70 -25.21 41.83
C LYS A 60 -7.20 -26.17 42.95
N THR A 61 -6.30 -27.12 43.28
CA THR A 61 -5.91 -27.69 44.60
C THR A 61 -6.83 -28.65 45.40
N ASP A 62 -6.16 -29.74 45.81
CA ASP A 62 -6.18 -30.43 47.12
C ASP A 62 -7.17 -31.59 47.44
N SER A 63 -6.56 -32.77 47.49
CA SER A 63 -6.41 -33.64 48.68
C SER A 63 -7.56 -34.52 49.20
N GLU A 64 -7.19 -35.80 49.39
CA GLU A 64 -7.60 -36.77 50.44
C GLU A 64 -8.67 -37.85 50.18
N ILE A 65 -8.14 -39.08 50.07
CA ILE A 65 -8.43 -40.30 50.87
C ILE A 65 -9.87 -40.86 50.87
N LYS A 66 -10.01 -42.08 50.31
CA LYS A 66 -10.76 -43.17 50.96
C LYS A 66 -10.27 -44.56 50.52
N ASN A 67 -9.87 -45.33 51.53
CA ASN A 67 -9.47 -46.74 51.52
C ASN A 67 -10.57 -47.69 51.03
N LEU A 68 -10.18 -48.81 50.41
CA LEU A 68 -10.48 -50.15 50.97
C LEU A 68 -9.52 -51.21 50.40
N ASN A 69 -8.65 -51.71 51.28
CA ASN A 69 -7.88 -52.94 51.09
C ASN A 69 -8.82 -54.15 51.19
N ASN A 70 -8.57 -55.19 50.39
CA ASN A 70 -8.82 -56.56 50.83
C ASN A 70 -7.75 -57.52 50.28
N LEU A 71 -6.92 -57.94 51.25
CA LEU A 71 -6.21 -59.21 51.41
C LEU A 71 -5.44 -59.82 50.24
N ASN A 72 -4.12 -59.66 50.37
CA ASN A 72 -3.09 -60.67 50.18
C ASN A 72 -3.56 -62.08 50.55
N THR A 73 -3.36 -63.04 49.64
CA THR A 73 -2.86 -64.36 50.02
C THR A 73 -2.12 -64.98 48.84
N ILE A 74 -0.93 -65.50 49.12
CA ILE A 74 -0.13 -66.44 48.32
C ILE A 74 0.80 -65.77 47.28
N GLU A 75 1.80 -65.06 47.81
CA GLU A 75 3.17 -65.26 47.32
C GLU A 75 3.63 -66.69 47.62
N LYS A 76 4.46 -67.24 46.72
CA LYS A 76 5.18 -68.52 46.79
C LYS A 76 4.48 -69.78 46.28
N VAL A 77 4.00 -69.77 45.04
CA VAL A 77 4.20 -70.90 44.09
C VAL A 77 4.35 -70.35 42.66
N LYS A 78 5.43 -69.60 42.39
CA LYS A 78 5.94 -69.32 41.04
C LYS A 78 7.39 -69.75 40.96
N LYS A 79 7.61 -71.07 40.93
CA LYS A 79 8.83 -71.73 40.47
C LYS A 79 8.40 -73.12 40.00
N ASN A 80 7.76 -73.20 38.82
CA ASN A 80 7.81 -74.36 37.90
C ASN A 80 6.93 -74.25 36.63
N GLU A 81 6.25 -73.12 36.35
CA GLU A 81 5.51 -72.96 35.08
C GLU A 81 6.29 -72.24 33.95
N ASN A 82 7.50 -71.73 34.21
CA ASN A 82 8.28 -70.95 33.24
C ASN A 82 9.05 -71.75 32.16
N LYS A 83 8.69 -73.02 31.89
CA LYS A 83 9.34 -73.81 30.83
C LYS A 83 8.44 -74.23 29.66
N LYS A 84 7.11 -73.99 29.72
CA LYS A 84 6.19 -74.31 28.61
C LYS A 84 5.69 -73.11 27.81
N GLU A 85 5.76 -71.89 28.34
CA GLU A 85 5.40 -70.67 27.59
C GLU A 85 6.53 -70.13 26.70
N THR A 86 7.78 -70.58 26.89
CA THR A 86 8.93 -70.08 26.12
C THR A 86 9.07 -70.73 24.73
N GLU A 87 8.44 -71.89 24.47
CA GLU A 87 8.49 -72.56 23.16
C GLU A 87 7.41 -72.06 22.19
N THR A 88 6.22 -71.70 22.69
CA THR A 88 5.15 -71.09 21.89
C THR A 88 5.49 -69.67 21.46
N ILE A 89 6.15 -68.89 22.31
CA ILE A 89 6.61 -67.54 21.98
C ILE A 89 7.76 -67.58 20.95
N LYS A 90 8.68 -68.55 21.01
CA LYS A 90 9.74 -68.73 20.00
C LYS A 90 9.21 -69.07 18.60
N LYS A 91 8.10 -69.80 18.48
CA LYS A 91 7.47 -70.05 17.17
C LYS A 91 6.82 -68.80 16.57
N ILE A 92 6.26 -67.91 17.39
CA ILE A 92 5.64 -66.65 16.93
C ILE A 92 6.70 -65.63 16.50
N PHE A 93 7.87 -65.61 17.15
CA PHE A 93 8.96 -64.68 16.81
C PHE A 93 9.79 -65.08 15.58
N SER A 94 9.65 -66.30 15.05
CA SER A 94 10.39 -66.74 13.86
C SER A 94 9.83 -66.25 12.50
N LYS A 95 8.76 -65.43 12.50
CA LYS A 95 8.05 -65.08 11.25
C LYS A 95 7.88 -63.59 10.95
N LYS A 96 8.59 -62.69 11.64
CA LYS A 96 8.56 -61.25 11.37
C LYS A 96 9.91 -60.58 11.62
N GLU A 97 10.89 -60.93 10.80
CA GLU A 97 12.00 -60.01 10.51
C GLU A 97 11.88 -59.65 9.03
N THR A 98 11.09 -58.61 8.74
CA THR A 98 11.29 -57.84 7.50
C THR A 98 12.28 -56.75 7.86
N THR A 99 13.49 -56.84 7.31
CA THR A 99 14.56 -55.85 7.48
C THR A 99 14.03 -54.44 7.17
N GLU A 100 14.48 -53.41 7.90
CA GLU A 100 14.05 -52.01 7.68
C GLU A 100 14.25 -51.55 6.22
N SER A 101 15.24 -52.13 5.53
CA SER A 101 15.48 -51.97 4.09
C SER A 101 14.28 -52.44 3.23
N ASP A 102 13.59 -53.51 3.61
CA ASP A 102 12.46 -54.07 2.86
C ASP A 102 11.17 -53.28 3.06
N GLU A 103 10.97 -52.67 4.23
CA GLU A 103 9.87 -51.73 4.45
C GLU A 103 10.07 -50.46 3.63
N GLU A 104 11.29 -49.93 3.58
CA GLU A 104 11.61 -48.74 2.79
C GLU A 104 11.43 -49.00 1.28
N ILE A 105 11.84 -50.18 0.80
CA ILE A 105 11.63 -50.64 -0.58
C ILE A 105 10.14 -50.83 -0.88
N LYS A 106 9.36 -51.41 0.04
CA LYS A 106 7.90 -51.52 -0.10
C LYS A 106 7.25 -50.14 -0.15
N ARG A 107 7.65 -49.21 0.71
CA ARG A 107 7.13 -47.84 0.75
C ARG A 107 7.43 -47.10 -0.54
N LYS A 108 8.67 -47.20 -1.06
CA LYS A 108 9.07 -46.66 -2.37
C LYS A 108 8.28 -47.31 -3.51
N LYS A 109 8.02 -48.62 -3.48
CA LYS A 109 7.16 -49.30 -4.46
C LYS A 109 5.72 -48.82 -4.40
N ILE A 110 5.15 -48.63 -3.20
CA ILE A 110 3.80 -48.12 -2.99
C ILE A 110 3.69 -46.70 -3.52
N ILE A 111 4.62 -45.82 -3.15
CA ILE A 111 4.70 -44.44 -3.64
C ILE A 111 4.81 -44.42 -5.17
N LYS A 112 5.72 -45.20 -5.75
CA LYS A 112 5.91 -45.26 -7.21
C LYS A 112 4.65 -45.79 -7.90
N LYS A 113 3.95 -46.77 -7.33
CA LYS A 113 2.70 -47.33 -7.86
C LYS A 113 1.52 -46.37 -7.67
N PHE A 114 1.51 -45.60 -6.58
CA PHE A 114 0.54 -44.56 -6.25
C PHE A 114 0.63 -43.39 -7.24
N PHE A 115 1.84 -42.92 -7.54
CA PHE A 115 2.07 -41.85 -8.52
C PHE A 115 1.95 -42.32 -9.98
N LYS A 116 2.34 -43.57 -10.30
CA LYS A 116 2.19 -44.15 -11.65
C LYS A 116 0.74 -44.32 -12.09
N LYS A 117 -0.21 -44.46 -11.14
CA LYS A 117 -1.64 -44.62 -11.43
C LYS A 117 -2.42 -43.31 -11.57
N ARG A 118 -1.86 -42.16 -11.19
CA ARG A 118 -2.52 -40.88 -11.44
C ARG A 118 -2.26 -40.48 -12.90
N LYS A 119 -3.34 -40.41 -13.70
CA LYS A 119 -3.32 -39.56 -14.89
C LYS A 119 -2.85 -38.18 -14.41
N LEU A 120 -1.81 -37.63 -15.03
CA LEU A 120 -1.41 -36.25 -14.80
C LEU A 120 -2.66 -35.39 -15.01
N GLN A 121 -3.28 -34.96 -13.92
CA GLN A 121 -4.39 -34.02 -14.01
C GLN A 121 -3.78 -32.75 -14.56
N VAL A 122 -4.22 -32.35 -15.75
CA VAL A 122 -3.90 -31.02 -16.26
C VAL A 122 -4.39 -30.05 -15.20
N LEU A 123 -3.45 -29.41 -14.51
CA LEU A 123 -3.76 -28.32 -13.59
C LEU A 123 -4.35 -27.21 -14.46
N SER A 124 -5.68 -27.17 -14.55
CA SER A 124 -6.39 -26.04 -15.12
C SER A 124 -6.27 -24.93 -14.08
N PHE A 125 -5.36 -23.98 -14.32
CA PHE A 125 -5.41 -22.73 -13.60
C PHE A 125 -6.73 -22.05 -13.91
N THR A 126 -7.37 -21.44 -12.91
CA THR A 126 -8.49 -20.54 -13.16
C THR A 126 -8.06 -19.52 -14.20
N PRO A 127 -8.86 -19.24 -15.25
CA PRO A 127 -8.50 -18.26 -16.26
C PRO A 127 -8.44 -16.88 -15.59
N TYR A 128 -7.25 -16.44 -15.22
CA TYR A 128 -7.02 -15.07 -14.82
C TYR A 128 -7.16 -14.22 -16.08
N ILE A 129 -8.19 -13.36 -16.11
CA ILE A 129 -8.34 -12.34 -17.15
C ILE A 129 -7.10 -11.45 -17.06
N ARG A 130 -6.19 -11.58 -18.04
CA ARG A 130 -5.02 -10.71 -18.11
C ARG A 130 -5.49 -9.34 -18.58
N THR A 131 -5.13 -8.31 -17.83
CA THR A 131 -5.32 -6.93 -18.27
C THR A 131 -4.21 -6.58 -19.25
N GLU A 132 -4.53 -5.82 -20.31
CA GLU A 132 -3.53 -5.35 -21.28
C GLU A 132 -2.66 -4.19 -20.74
N ILE A 133 -2.96 -3.71 -19.53
CA ILE A 133 -2.35 -2.52 -18.95
C ILE A 133 -1.12 -2.92 -18.14
N GLU A 134 0.06 -2.69 -18.71
CA GLU A 134 1.32 -2.80 -18.00
C GLU A 134 1.66 -1.54 -17.20
N ILE A 135 2.33 -1.72 -16.06
CA ILE A 135 2.83 -0.62 -15.20
C ILE A 135 3.72 0.34 -16.01
N ARG A 136 4.60 -0.19 -16.85
CA ARG A 136 5.48 0.60 -17.72
C ARG A 136 4.69 1.58 -18.59
N ASN A 137 3.52 1.19 -19.11
CA ASN A 137 2.71 2.05 -19.98
C ASN A 137 2.08 3.20 -19.18
N ILE A 138 1.63 2.94 -17.95
CA ILE A 138 1.15 3.98 -17.05
C ILE A 138 2.30 4.96 -16.74
N MET A 139 3.48 4.46 -16.42
CA MET A 139 4.64 5.31 -16.10
C MET A 139 5.09 6.14 -17.32
N LYS A 140 5.09 5.55 -18.53
CA LYS A 140 5.35 6.30 -19.78
C LYS A 140 4.36 7.46 -19.96
N ASP A 141 3.07 7.22 -19.72
CA ASP A 141 2.05 8.26 -19.85
C ASP A 141 2.33 9.43 -18.89
N VAL A 142 2.79 9.17 -17.67
CA VAL A 142 3.18 10.22 -16.70
C VAL A 142 4.41 11.00 -17.17
N ILE A 143 5.41 10.32 -17.74
CA ILE A 143 6.61 10.99 -18.30
C ILE A 143 6.21 11.91 -19.47
N ILE A 144 5.34 11.43 -20.37
CA ILE A 144 4.82 12.21 -21.50
C ILE A 144 4.06 13.43 -20.99
N ALA A 145 3.24 13.27 -19.94
CA ALA A 145 2.50 14.36 -19.33
C ALA A 145 3.39 15.44 -18.67
N LEU A 146 4.57 15.07 -18.18
CA LEU A 146 5.54 16.00 -17.59
C LEU A 146 6.42 16.69 -18.65
N PHE A 147 6.44 16.19 -19.88
CA PHE A 147 7.31 16.70 -20.95
C PHE A 147 7.08 18.20 -21.28
N PRO A 148 5.83 18.71 -21.36
CA PRO A 148 5.59 20.14 -21.53
C PRO A 148 6.21 20.99 -20.43
N ALA A 149 6.13 20.55 -19.16
CA ALA A 149 6.72 21.26 -18.03
C ALA A 149 8.26 21.24 -18.07
N ILE A 150 8.86 20.13 -18.53
CA ILE A 150 10.30 20.05 -18.79
C ILE A 150 10.72 21.08 -19.84
N ILE A 151 9.96 21.21 -20.94
CA ILE A 151 10.22 22.21 -21.98
C ILE A 151 10.14 23.62 -21.40
N SER A 152 9.10 23.95 -20.63
CA SER A 152 8.98 25.25 -19.97
C SER A 152 10.19 25.54 -19.06
N SER A 153 10.68 24.55 -18.33
CA SER A 153 11.88 24.71 -17.50
C SER A 153 13.15 24.98 -18.30
N ALA A 154 13.29 24.35 -19.47
CA ALA A 154 14.38 24.63 -20.40
C ALA A 154 14.26 26.03 -21.01
N LEU A 155 13.05 26.57 -21.21
CA LEU A 155 12.89 27.94 -21.71
C LEU A 155 13.32 29.01 -20.70
N VAL A 156 13.06 28.81 -19.40
CA VAL A 156 13.38 29.80 -18.36
C VAL A 156 14.87 29.80 -18.00
N TYR A 157 15.44 28.62 -17.72
CA TYR A 157 16.82 28.47 -17.23
C TYR A 157 17.75 27.66 -18.14
N GLY A 158 17.29 27.31 -19.35
CA GLY A 158 18.13 26.70 -20.37
C GLY A 158 18.71 25.35 -19.97
N THR A 159 20.01 25.21 -20.24
CA THR A 159 20.80 24.01 -19.96
C THR A 159 20.92 23.71 -18.46
N ARG A 160 20.83 24.72 -17.59
CA ARG A 160 20.93 24.52 -16.13
C ARG A 160 19.79 23.67 -15.58
N ALA A 161 18.55 23.99 -15.96
CA ALA A 161 17.38 23.20 -15.58
C ALA A 161 17.44 21.77 -16.13
N LEU A 162 17.85 21.62 -17.39
CA LEU A 162 17.99 20.31 -18.02
C LEU A 162 19.07 19.44 -17.36
N LEU A 163 20.21 20.03 -16.99
CA LEU A 163 21.27 19.33 -16.26
C LEU A 163 20.77 18.88 -14.89
N LEU A 164 20.05 19.73 -14.16
CA LEU A 164 19.46 19.37 -12.87
C LEU A 164 18.53 18.16 -12.99
N ILE A 165 17.62 18.16 -13.98
CA ILE A 165 16.71 17.04 -14.24
C ILE A 165 17.50 15.79 -14.65
N ALA A 166 18.46 15.91 -15.55
CA ALA A 166 19.25 14.79 -16.06
C ALA A 166 20.05 14.11 -14.95
N PHE A 167 20.74 14.87 -14.09
CA PHE A 167 21.50 14.33 -12.97
C PHE A 167 20.59 13.68 -11.92
N SER A 168 19.41 14.25 -11.65
CA SER A 168 18.42 13.65 -10.76
C SER A 168 17.94 12.29 -11.30
N VAL A 169 17.54 12.23 -12.57
CA VAL A 169 17.07 11.00 -13.23
C VAL A 169 18.16 9.94 -13.30
N LEU A 170 19.37 10.33 -13.73
CA LEU A 170 20.50 9.42 -13.84
C LEU A 170 20.83 8.81 -12.47
N SER A 171 20.92 9.64 -11.43
CA SER A 171 21.19 9.19 -10.07
C SER A 171 20.09 8.24 -9.57
N ALA A 172 18.82 8.56 -9.78
CA ALA A 172 17.70 7.71 -9.38
C ALA A 172 17.74 6.33 -10.06
N VAL A 173 17.97 6.30 -11.39
CA VAL A 173 18.03 5.07 -12.18
C VAL A 173 19.23 4.20 -11.78
N VAL A 174 20.42 4.81 -11.63
CA VAL A 174 21.64 4.11 -11.21
C VAL A 174 21.47 3.53 -9.82
N THR A 175 20.94 4.32 -8.89
CA THR A 175 20.67 3.88 -7.51
C THR A 175 19.69 2.72 -7.50
N GLU A 176 18.62 2.79 -8.28
CA GLU A 176 17.66 1.69 -8.35
C GLU A 176 18.30 0.42 -8.90
N LYS A 177 19.06 0.53 -9.99
CA LYS A 177 19.74 -0.62 -10.58
C LYS A 177 20.70 -1.29 -9.60
N LEU A 178 21.52 -0.50 -8.91
CA LEU A 178 22.49 -1.02 -7.96
C LEU A 178 21.78 -1.63 -6.74
N PHE A 179 20.89 -0.87 -6.11
CA PHE A 179 20.26 -1.32 -4.86
C PHE A 179 19.30 -2.49 -5.09
N SER A 180 18.49 -2.50 -6.15
CA SER A 180 17.62 -3.63 -6.48
C SER A 180 18.42 -4.89 -6.81
N LYS A 181 19.56 -4.77 -7.52
CA LYS A 181 20.43 -5.92 -7.80
C LYS A 181 21.05 -6.50 -6.54
N TYR A 182 21.58 -5.66 -5.64
CA TYR A 182 22.30 -6.15 -4.45
C TYR A 182 21.39 -6.54 -3.28
N PHE A 183 20.28 -5.81 -3.06
CA PHE A 183 19.42 -6.01 -1.90
C PHE A 183 18.14 -6.79 -2.20
N LEU A 184 17.56 -6.62 -3.39
CA LEU A 184 16.30 -7.27 -3.79
C LEU A 184 16.50 -8.45 -4.75
N ASN A 185 17.73 -8.64 -5.26
CA ASN A 185 18.08 -9.65 -6.26
C ASN A 185 17.22 -9.55 -7.54
N ASP A 186 16.76 -8.33 -7.86
CA ASP A 186 15.94 -8.02 -9.04
C ASP A 186 16.76 -7.19 -10.04
N ASN A 187 17.05 -7.79 -11.19
CA ASN A 187 17.82 -7.17 -12.26
C ASN A 187 16.96 -6.31 -13.20
N ASN A 188 15.64 -6.47 -13.16
CA ASN A 188 14.71 -5.85 -14.11
C ASN A 188 13.90 -4.70 -13.47
N SER A 189 14.21 -4.26 -12.24
CA SER A 189 13.50 -3.16 -11.57
C SER A 189 13.41 -1.89 -12.45
N VAL A 190 14.53 -1.47 -13.07
CA VAL A 190 14.63 -0.22 -13.85
C VAL A 190 13.66 -0.16 -15.05
N HIS A 191 13.25 -1.33 -15.54
CA HIS A 191 12.39 -1.46 -16.71
C HIS A 191 10.97 -0.92 -16.47
N ASP A 192 10.59 -0.63 -15.23
CA ASP A 192 9.28 -0.09 -14.87
C ASP A 192 9.14 1.45 -15.10
N LEU A 193 10.25 2.16 -15.34
CA LEU A 193 10.35 3.63 -15.49
C LEU A 193 9.95 4.48 -14.28
N SER A 194 9.65 3.86 -13.15
CA SER A 194 9.22 4.58 -11.95
C SER A 194 10.38 5.31 -11.25
N ALA A 195 11.62 4.83 -11.37
CA ALA A 195 12.82 5.56 -10.94
C ALA A 195 12.99 6.86 -11.73
N VAL A 196 12.70 6.82 -13.04
CA VAL A 196 12.77 7.99 -13.93
C VAL A 196 11.77 9.05 -13.48
N ILE A 197 10.52 8.66 -13.24
CA ILE A 197 9.49 9.59 -12.72
C ILE A 197 9.90 10.16 -11.37
N THR A 198 10.42 9.33 -10.47
CA THR A 198 10.89 9.80 -9.15
C THR A 198 11.96 10.87 -9.30
N GLY A 199 12.94 10.67 -10.19
CA GLY A 199 13.98 11.65 -10.48
C GLY A 199 13.45 12.93 -11.12
N ILE A 200 12.53 12.83 -12.08
CA ILE A 200 11.89 14.00 -12.71
C ILE A 200 11.10 14.78 -11.66
N LEU A 201 10.20 14.12 -10.92
CA LEU A 201 9.37 14.77 -9.91
C LEU A 201 10.19 15.41 -8.80
N LEU A 202 11.28 14.76 -8.35
CA LEU A 202 12.21 15.38 -7.41
C LEU A 202 12.78 16.67 -8.01
N ALA A 203 13.37 16.61 -9.21
CA ALA A 203 13.95 17.76 -9.88
C ALA A 203 12.94 18.92 -10.05
N MET A 204 11.69 18.62 -10.37
CA MET A 204 10.61 19.61 -10.54
C MET A 204 10.26 20.37 -9.24
N THR A 205 10.58 19.80 -8.08
CA THR A 205 10.38 20.47 -6.77
C THR A 205 11.54 21.35 -6.33
N LEU A 206 12.68 21.25 -7.01
CA LEU A 206 13.90 21.94 -6.61
C LEU A 206 14.01 23.32 -7.23
N ALA A 207 14.89 24.12 -6.65
CA ALA A 207 15.29 25.39 -7.21
C ALA A 207 16.21 25.14 -8.44
N PRO A 208 16.19 26.01 -9.46
CA PRO A 208 16.93 25.81 -10.70
C PRO A 208 18.45 25.75 -10.53
N LEU A 209 18.98 26.43 -9.49
CA LEU A 209 20.42 26.54 -9.25
C LEU A 209 20.88 25.67 -8.08
N THR A 210 20.08 24.68 -7.66
CA THR A 210 20.51 23.72 -6.64
C THR A 210 21.78 23.01 -7.11
N PRO A 211 22.86 22.96 -6.29
CA PRO A 211 24.10 22.29 -6.66
C PRO A 211 23.88 20.82 -7.02
N LEU A 212 24.42 20.39 -8.16
CA LEU A 212 24.24 19.04 -8.71
C LEU A 212 24.57 17.91 -7.70
N PRO A 213 25.62 17.99 -6.86
CA PRO A 213 25.89 16.93 -5.87
C PRO A 213 24.75 16.71 -4.88
N ILE A 214 24.06 17.79 -4.49
CA ILE A 214 22.92 17.74 -3.56
C ILE A 214 21.72 17.09 -4.24
N VAL A 215 21.51 17.38 -5.52
CA VAL A 215 20.48 16.75 -6.36
C VAL A 215 20.72 15.24 -6.48
N ILE A 216 21.97 14.84 -6.76
CA ILE A 216 22.38 13.43 -6.83
C ILE A 216 22.07 12.73 -5.50
N PHE A 217 22.46 13.34 -4.38
CA PHE A 217 22.18 12.81 -3.04
C PHE A 217 20.67 12.64 -2.80
N GLY A 218 19.87 13.68 -3.09
CA GLY A 218 18.41 13.64 -2.92
C GLY A 218 17.77 12.53 -3.75
N ALA A 219 18.21 12.35 -5.00
CA ALA A 219 17.71 11.29 -5.88
C ALA A 219 18.06 9.88 -5.37
N CYS A 220 19.28 9.69 -4.83
CA CYS A 220 19.66 8.44 -4.18
C CYS A 220 18.74 8.15 -2.98
N MET A 221 18.53 9.14 -2.12
CA MET A 221 17.72 8.98 -0.90
C MET A 221 16.24 8.77 -1.22
N ALA A 222 15.70 9.44 -2.24
CA ALA A 222 14.35 9.21 -2.74
C ALA A 222 14.12 7.74 -3.12
N VAL A 223 15.06 7.15 -3.88
CA VAL A 223 14.94 5.77 -4.34
C VAL A 223 15.16 4.77 -3.20
N ILE A 224 16.21 4.94 -2.39
CA ILE A 224 16.54 4.00 -1.32
C ILE A 224 15.45 4.01 -0.25
N PHE A 225 15.19 5.18 0.36
CA PHE A 225 14.30 5.29 1.51
C PHE A 225 12.84 5.45 1.09
N GLY A 226 12.56 6.19 0.03
CA GLY A 226 11.20 6.43 -0.43
C GLY A 226 10.57 5.24 -1.16
N LYS A 227 11.34 4.41 -1.86
CA LYS A 227 10.82 3.32 -2.72
C LYS A 227 11.32 1.92 -2.31
N LEU A 228 12.63 1.68 -2.31
CA LEU A 228 13.18 0.32 -2.26
C LEU A 228 13.16 -0.32 -0.88
N ILE A 229 13.27 0.46 0.19
CA ILE A 229 13.13 -0.04 1.57
C ILE A 229 11.76 -0.70 1.80
N TYR A 230 10.72 -0.22 1.11
CA TYR A 230 9.37 -0.82 1.19
C TYR A 230 9.20 -2.05 0.30
N GLY A 231 10.24 -2.44 -0.46
CA GLY A 231 10.22 -3.60 -1.35
C GLY A 231 9.68 -3.32 -2.75
N GLY A 232 9.87 -2.10 -3.26
CA GLY A 232 9.61 -1.71 -4.65
C GLY A 232 8.34 -0.88 -4.86
N ILE A 233 7.84 -0.88 -6.11
CA ILE A 233 6.65 -0.10 -6.51
C ILE A 233 5.41 -0.57 -5.74
N GLY A 234 4.52 0.37 -5.41
CA GLY A 234 3.18 0.06 -4.91
C GLY A 234 3.11 -0.17 -3.40
N LYS A 235 4.27 -0.22 -2.72
CA LYS A 235 4.38 -0.48 -1.28
C LYS A 235 4.82 0.74 -0.47
N ASN A 236 5.30 1.78 -1.15
CA ASN A 236 5.76 3.01 -0.52
C ASN A 236 4.62 3.68 0.25
N ILE A 237 4.94 4.11 1.48
CA ILE A 237 4.00 4.82 2.35
C ILE A 237 3.99 6.31 2.01
N PHE A 238 5.13 6.84 1.59
CA PHE A 238 5.33 8.24 1.23
C PHE A 238 5.69 8.36 -0.25
N ASN A 239 5.43 9.54 -0.81
CA ASN A 239 5.88 9.86 -2.16
C ASN A 239 7.42 9.90 -2.18
N PRO A 240 8.11 9.08 -3.01
CA PRO A 240 9.57 8.97 -2.96
C PRO A 240 10.30 10.27 -3.28
N ALA A 241 9.80 11.06 -4.22
CA ALA A 241 10.40 12.35 -4.58
C ALA A 241 10.37 13.34 -3.41
N VAL A 242 9.27 13.36 -2.66
CA VAL A 242 9.14 14.21 -1.47
C VAL A 242 10.11 13.79 -0.37
N ILE A 243 10.30 12.49 -0.17
CA ILE A 243 11.30 11.97 0.77
C ILE A 243 12.70 12.44 0.36
N GLY A 244 13.08 12.33 -0.92
CA GLY A 244 14.36 12.84 -1.41
C GLY A 244 14.57 14.33 -1.14
N ARG A 245 13.53 15.14 -1.40
CA ARG A 245 13.55 16.58 -1.12
C ARG A 245 13.80 16.87 0.35
N GLU A 246 13.12 16.18 1.27
CA GLU A 246 13.31 16.40 2.71
C GLU A 246 14.65 15.89 3.24
N PHE A 247 15.23 14.87 2.62
CA PHE A 247 16.61 14.51 2.93
C PHE A 247 17.57 15.64 2.53
N MET A 248 17.34 16.31 1.40
CA MET A 248 18.17 17.46 1.02
C MET A 248 18.01 18.62 2.01
N THR A 249 16.78 18.95 2.43
CA THR A 249 16.52 20.04 3.39
C THR A 249 17.16 19.77 4.75
N VAL A 250 17.17 18.52 5.22
CA VAL A 250 17.78 18.13 6.50
C VAL A 250 19.30 18.07 6.43
N PHE A 251 19.87 17.35 5.45
CA PHE A 251 21.33 17.14 5.39
C PHE A 251 22.09 18.34 4.82
N PHE A 252 21.43 19.17 4.01
CA PHE A 252 22.04 20.34 3.35
C PHE A 252 21.25 21.63 3.60
N SER A 253 20.75 21.79 4.83
CA SER A 253 19.87 22.89 5.25
C SER A 253 20.38 24.28 4.88
N SER A 254 21.68 24.56 5.05
CA SER A 254 22.29 25.86 4.72
C SER A 254 22.12 26.24 3.26
N THR A 255 22.30 25.27 2.35
CA THR A 255 22.17 25.50 0.91
C THR A 255 20.72 25.53 0.46
N MET A 256 19.87 24.64 1.00
CA MET A 256 18.46 24.53 0.64
C MET A 256 17.63 25.73 1.12
N SER A 257 18.07 26.38 2.21
CA SER A 257 17.45 27.60 2.72
C SER A 257 17.96 28.88 2.05
N SER A 258 19.00 28.79 1.22
CA SER A 258 19.59 29.96 0.58
C SER A 258 18.68 30.53 -0.51
N GLY A 259 18.44 31.84 -0.51
CA GLY A 259 17.71 32.50 -1.60
C GLY A 259 18.45 32.45 -2.94
N ALA A 260 19.78 32.31 -2.91
CA ALA A 260 20.63 32.35 -4.11
C ALA A 260 20.39 31.17 -5.07
N ILE A 261 19.87 30.03 -4.58
CA ILE A 261 19.58 28.89 -5.44
C ILE A 261 18.28 29.06 -6.26
N TRP A 262 17.42 30.00 -5.87
CA TRP A 262 16.08 30.19 -6.44
C TRP A 262 16.05 31.14 -7.63
N PHE A 263 16.98 32.09 -7.69
CA PHE A 263 16.98 33.10 -8.73
C PHE A 263 18.39 33.60 -9.07
N SER A 264 18.67 33.72 -10.36
CA SER A 264 19.85 34.43 -10.88
C SER A 264 19.45 35.18 -12.13
N GLN A 265 19.69 36.49 -12.15
CA GLN A 265 19.39 37.33 -13.30
C GLN A 265 20.30 37.04 -14.49
N GLU A 266 21.55 36.62 -14.25
CA GLU A 266 22.53 36.34 -15.30
C GLU A 266 22.22 35.05 -16.08
N LEU A 267 21.66 34.05 -15.40
CA LEU A 267 21.38 32.73 -15.97
C LEU A 267 19.96 32.60 -16.53
N LEU A 268 19.12 33.61 -16.32
CA LEU A 268 17.74 33.62 -16.75
C LEU A 268 17.66 33.94 -18.25
N GLN A 269 17.12 33.00 -19.02
CA GLN A 269 16.99 33.13 -20.48
C GLN A 269 15.69 33.82 -20.87
N LEU A 270 14.58 33.43 -20.22
CA LEU A 270 13.27 33.96 -20.51
C LEU A 270 12.53 34.28 -19.21
N SER A 271 12.11 35.53 -19.06
CA SER A 271 11.42 36.00 -17.85
C SER A 271 9.91 35.78 -17.88
N GLY A 272 9.35 35.60 -19.07
CA GLY A 272 7.93 35.41 -19.33
C GLY A 272 7.62 35.56 -20.82
N ILE A 273 6.41 35.16 -21.22
CA ILE A 273 5.93 35.30 -22.60
C ILE A 273 4.79 36.32 -22.59
N LYS A 274 4.90 37.36 -23.42
CA LYS A 274 3.87 38.39 -23.60
C LYS A 274 2.96 38.05 -24.77
N PHE A 275 2.22 36.96 -24.66
CA PHE A 275 1.35 36.50 -25.75
C PHE A 275 0.04 37.30 -25.76
N PHE A 276 -0.71 37.27 -24.66
CA PHE A 276 -2.02 37.91 -24.54
C PHE A 276 -1.91 39.44 -24.39
N THR A 277 -0.88 39.91 -23.69
CA THR A 277 -0.59 41.34 -23.56
C THR A 277 -0.19 41.99 -24.89
N GLY A 278 0.28 41.20 -25.87
CA GLY A 278 0.54 41.66 -27.23
C GLY A 278 -0.73 42.04 -28.01
N PHE A 279 -1.90 41.50 -27.63
CA PHE A 279 -3.19 41.84 -28.24
C PHE A 279 -3.89 42.97 -27.50
N THR A 280 -4.00 42.85 -26.17
CA THR A 280 -4.64 43.85 -25.31
C THR A 280 -3.93 43.93 -23.97
N ASN A 281 -3.60 45.13 -23.50
CA ASN A 281 -2.95 45.31 -22.21
C ASN A 281 -4.00 45.48 -21.10
N SER A 282 -4.37 44.37 -20.45
CA SER A 282 -5.32 44.34 -19.33
C SER A 282 -4.73 43.55 -18.15
N PRO A 283 -5.21 43.75 -16.92
CA PRO A 283 -4.80 42.93 -15.77
C PRO A 283 -5.04 41.43 -16.00
N PHE A 284 -6.13 41.08 -16.69
CA PHE A 284 -6.48 39.71 -17.02
C PHE A 284 -5.48 39.08 -18.01
N THR A 285 -5.09 39.80 -19.06
CA THR A 285 -4.10 39.28 -20.03
C THR A 285 -2.71 39.12 -19.42
N ASN A 286 -2.32 40.01 -18.50
CA ASN A 286 -1.08 39.85 -17.72
C ASN A 286 -1.11 38.58 -16.86
N TYR A 287 -2.26 38.26 -16.24
CA TYR A 287 -2.42 37.03 -15.46
C TYR A 287 -2.35 35.78 -16.34
N LEU A 288 -2.97 35.80 -17.53
CA LEU A 288 -2.89 34.70 -18.50
C LEU A 288 -1.46 34.46 -18.99
N ASP A 289 -0.72 35.53 -19.28
CA ASP A 289 0.70 35.45 -19.65
C ASP A 289 1.54 34.85 -18.51
N GLY A 290 1.24 35.20 -17.26
CA GLY A 290 1.85 34.58 -16.08
C GLY A 290 1.53 33.08 -15.94
N LEU A 291 0.32 32.63 -16.30
CA LEU A 291 -0.02 31.21 -16.31
C LEU A 291 0.73 30.42 -17.40
N LEU A 292 1.05 31.08 -18.53
CA LEU A 292 1.84 30.47 -19.59
C LEU A 292 3.29 30.27 -19.16
N LEU A 293 3.94 31.31 -18.65
CA LEU A 293 5.32 31.22 -18.19
C LEU A 293 5.64 32.24 -17.10
N THR A 294 6.13 31.75 -15.96
CA THR A 294 6.72 32.55 -14.88
C THR A 294 8.22 32.31 -14.77
N SER A 295 8.95 33.34 -14.33
CA SER A 295 10.38 33.27 -14.02
C SER A 295 10.70 32.83 -12.59
N SER A 296 9.68 32.73 -11.74
CA SER A 296 9.84 32.51 -10.30
C SER A 296 9.24 31.18 -9.85
N GLY A 297 9.95 30.52 -8.93
CA GLY A 297 9.54 29.26 -8.31
C GLY A 297 10.49 28.10 -8.58
N SER A 298 10.03 26.88 -8.24
CA SER A 298 10.74 25.64 -8.54
C SER A 298 10.72 25.33 -10.04
N VAL A 299 11.62 24.46 -10.47
CA VAL A 299 11.80 24.05 -11.88
C VAL A 299 10.48 23.61 -12.54
N GLY A 300 9.62 22.90 -11.82
CA GLY A 300 8.34 22.44 -12.36
C GLY A 300 7.21 23.47 -12.28
N SER A 301 7.39 24.58 -11.57
CA SER A 301 6.32 25.56 -11.33
C SER A 301 6.27 26.69 -12.36
N TYR A 302 7.21 26.75 -13.31
CA TYR A 302 7.32 27.83 -14.29
C TYR A 302 6.16 27.93 -15.27
N SER A 303 5.42 26.85 -15.53
CA SER A 303 4.25 26.92 -16.41
C SER A 303 3.09 26.15 -15.82
N ALA A 304 2.15 26.90 -15.24
CA ALA A 304 0.88 26.35 -14.78
C ALA A 304 0.11 25.74 -15.96
N PHE A 305 0.14 26.38 -17.12
CA PHE A 305 -0.51 25.88 -18.34
C PHE A 305 0.05 24.52 -18.77
N ALA A 306 1.37 24.34 -18.79
CA ALA A 306 2.00 23.07 -19.15
C ALA A 306 1.60 21.92 -18.21
N LEU A 307 1.51 22.21 -16.90
CA LEU A 307 1.07 21.23 -15.90
C LEU A 307 -0.41 20.86 -16.06
N ILE A 308 -1.28 21.83 -16.35
CA ILE A 308 -2.70 21.58 -16.61
C ILE A 308 -2.88 20.72 -17.85
N LEU A 309 -2.13 21.01 -18.93
CA LEU A 309 -2.17 20.24 -20.17
C LEU A 309 -1.72 18.79 -19.93
N GLY A 310 -0.64 18.59 -19.18
CA GLY A 310 -0.19 17.26 -18.75
C GLY A 310 -1.23 16.53 -17.89
N GLY A 311 -1.85 17.22 -16.94
CA GLY A 311 -2.92 16.67 -16.12
C GLY A 311 -4.15 16.25 -16.92
N LEU A 312 -4.55 17.08 -17.90
CA LEU A 312 -5.65 16.77 -18.81
C LEU A 312 -5.34 15.53 -19.66
N TYR A 313 -4.10 15.40 -20.17
CA TYR A 313 -3.66 14.19 -20.86
C TYR A 313 -3.83 12.93 -20.00
N LEU A 314 -3.42 12.99 -18.72
CA LEU A 314 -3.56 11.86 -17.80
C LEU A 314 -5.02 11.53 -17.45
N LEU A 315 -5.88 12.54 -17.38
CA LEU A 315 -7.33 12.35 -17.20
C LEU A 315 -7.95 11.66 -18.42
N LEU A 316 -7.63 12.12 -19.63
CA LEU A 316 -8.11 11.52 -20.88
C LEU A 316 -7.65 10.06 -21.04
N LYS A 317 -6.44 9.73 -20.56
CA LYS A 317 -5.91 8.36 -20.52
C LYS A 317 -6.40 7.52 -19.33
N ASN A 318 -7.29 8.05 -18.49
CA ASN A 318 -7.78 7.40 -17.27
C ASN A 318 -6.66 6.89 -16.33
N ARG A 319 -5.55 7.63 -16.23
CA ARG A 319 -4.43 7.30 -15.34
C ARG A 319 -4.58 7.92 -13.96
N ILE A 320 -5.09 9.15 -13.91
CA ILE A 320 -5.41 9.86 -12.68
C ILE A 320 -6.91 10.13 -12.61
N SER A 321 -7.41 10.41 -11.42
CA SER A 321 -8.81 10.83 -11.21
C SER A 321 -8.89 12.31 -10.87
N TRP A 322 -9.89 13.01 -11.41
CA TRP A 322 -10.10 14.44 -11.22
C TRP A 322 -10.47 14.84 -9.78
N HIS A 323 -10.97 13.89 -8.98
CA HIS A 323 -11.43 14.11 -7.61
C HIS A 323 -10.35 14.75 -6.71
N ILE A 324 -9.10 14.28 -6.74
CA ILE A 324 -8.03 14.80 -5.86
C ILE A 324 -7.61 16.22 -6.29
N PRO A 325 -7.22 16.48 -7.56
CA PRO A 325 -6.82 17.82 -7.96
C PRO A 325 -7.93 18.85 -7.74
N VAL A 326 -9.15 18.58 -8.19
CA VAL A 326 -10.25 19.55 -8.12
C VAL A 326 -10.63 19.90 -6.68
N SER A 327 -10.68 18.92 -5.77
CA SER A 327 -10.99 19.18 -4.36
C SER A 327 -9.87 19.96 -3.64
N LEU A 328 -8.60 19.69 -3.98
CA LEU A 328 -7.46 20.47 -3.50
C LEU A 328 -7.51 21.92 -3.98
N PHE A 329 -7.80 22.16 -5.27
CA PHE A 329 -7.92 23.54 -5.78
C PHE A 329 -9.10 24.27 -5.15
N ALA A 330 -10.27 23.63 -5.10
CA ALA A 330 -11.46 24.26 -4.53
C ALA A 330 -11.21 24.71 -3.08
N THR A 331 -10.61 23.85 -2.26
CA THR A 331 -10.29 24.20 -0.87
C THR A 331 -9.18 25.24 -0.75
N PHE A 332 -8.12 25.13 -1.54
CA PHE A 332 -7.05 26.13 -1.55
C PHE A 332 -7.59 27.52 -1.89
N PHE A 333 -8.39 27.65 -2.95
CA PHE A 333 -8.96 28.94 -3.35
C PHE A 333 -9.89 29.52 -2.29
N ILE A 334 -10.72 28.69 -1.64
CA ILE A 334 -11.54 29.14 -0.51
C ILE A 334 -10.67 29.70 0.61
N ILE A 335 -9.58 29.03 0.99
CA ILE A 335 -8.69 29.50 2.06
C ILE A 335 -7.96 30.78 1.64
N THR A 336 -7.56 30.91 0.38
CA THR A 336 -6.89 32.14 -0.10
C THR A 336 -7.77 33.39 -0.02
N ILE A 337 -9.10 33.24 -0.01
CA ILE A 337 -10.03 34.37 0.22
C ILE A 337 -9.87 34.92 1.65
N PHE A 338 -9.58 34.05 2.63
CA PHE A 338 -9.44 34.42 4.04
C PHE A 338 -8.01 34.85 4.43
N GLY A 339 -7.01 34.62 3.57
CA GLY A 339 -5.64 35.02 3.84
C GLY A 339 -4.68 34.74 2.68
N ASN A 340 -3.61 35.54 2.58
CA ASN A 340 -2.60 35.36 1.55
C ASN A 340 -1.70 34.16 1.88
N ILE A 341 -1.83 33.10 1.08
CA ILE A 341 -0.99 31.90 1.17
C ILE A 341 0.20 32.06 0.20
N PRO A 342 1.47 31.99 0.65
CA PRO A 342 2.65 32.20 -0.18
C PRO A 342 3.02 30.94 -0.98
N VAL A 343 2.03 30.32 -1.64
CA VAL A 343 2.21 29.11 -2.46
C VAL A 343 1.99 29.45 -3.93
N SER A 344 2.97 29.15 -4.77
CA SER A 344 2.85 29.32 -6.23
C SER A 344 1.78 28.36 -6.80
N ILE A 345 0.94 28.87 -7.70
CA ILE A 345 -0.07 28.11 -8.43
C ILE A 345 0.58 26.93 -9.18
N GLY A 346 1.74 27.13 -9.79
CA GLY A 346 2.48 26.06 -10.47
C GLY A 346 2.96 24.97 -9.51
N GLY A 347 3.43 25.34 -8.31
CA GLY A 347 3.80 24.38 -7.27
C GLY A 347 2.59 23.58 -6.75
N LEU A 348 1.45 24.25 -6.57
CA LEU A 348 0.20 23.62 -6.19
C LEU A 348 -0.30 22.65 -7.27
N LEU A 349 -0.18 23.01 -8.56
CA LEU A 349 -0.49 22.14 -9.70
C LEU A 349 0.41 20.92 -9.79
N LEU A 350 1.71 21.10 -9.65
CA LEU A 350 2.66 19.98 -9.63
C LEU A 350 2.31 19.00 -8.50
N THR A 351 2.06 19.55 -7.30
CA THR A 351 1.73 18.77 -6.11
C THR A 351 0.39 18.06 -6.28
N GLY A 352 -0.66 18.77 -6.69
CA GLY A 352 -2.02 18.23 -6.79
C GLY A 352 -2.21 17.24 -7.94
N ILE A 353 -1.66 17.52 -9.13
CA ILE A 353 -1.88 16.71 -10.33
C ILE A 353 -0.93 15.51 -10.40
N PHE A 354 0.33 15.66 -10.00
CA PHE A 354 1.36 14.64 -10.23
C PHE A 354 1.87 13.94 -8.96
N MET A 355 1.82 14.59 -7.80
CA MET A 355 2.36 13.99 -6.56
C MET A 355 1.28 13.43 -5.64
N ALA A 356 0.17 14.14 -5.48
CA ALA A 356 -0.96 13.74 -4.65
C ALA A 356 -1.80 12.61 -5.27
N THR A 357 -1.69 12.41 -6.59
CA THR A 357 -2.37 11.36 -7.35
C THR A 357 -1.52 10.09 -7.51
N ASP A 358 -0.37 10.01 -6.85
CA ASP A 358 0.46 8.81 -6.89
C ASP A 358 -0.31 7.61 -6.30
N MET A 359 -0.39 6.51 -7.06
CA MET A 359 -1.30 5.38 -6.79
C MET A 359 -1.10 4.69 -5.42
N PRO A 360 0.12 4.49 -4.90
CA PRO A 360 0.33 3.85 -3.59
C PRO A 360 0.05 4.77 -2.40
N THR A 361 0.15 6.09 -2.58
CA THR A 361 0.04 7.07 -1.48
C THR A 361 -1.30 7.79 -1.47
N SER A 362 -2.19 7.50 -2.41
CA SER A 362 -3.51 8.13 -2.52
C SER A 362 -4.65 7.12 -2.25
N PRO A 363 -5.81 7.59 -1.75
CA PRO A 363 -6.98 6.74 -1.57
C PRO A 363 -7.53 6.22 -2.90
N SER A 364 -8.18 5.06 -2.86
CA SER A 364 -8.73 4.40 -4.05
C SER A 364 -10.21 4.71 -4.27
N SER A 365 -10.99 4.96 -3.20
CA SER A 365 -12.42 5.25 -3.31
C SER A 365 -12.71 6.70 -3.73
N ALA A 366 -13.75 6.91 -4.53
CA ALA A 366 -14.14 8.26 -4.98
C ALA A 366 -14.39 9.26 -3.83
N PRO A 367 -15.23 8.96 -2.80
CA PRO A 367 -15.41 9.87 -1.68
C PRO A 367 -14.12 10.06 -0.85
N GLY A 368 -13.31 9.01 -0.69
CA GLY A 368 -12.02 9.10 -0.01
C GLY A 368 -11.02 10.01 -0.73
N LYS A 369 -11.04 10.03 -2.07
CA LYS A 369 -10.22 10.92 -2.90
C LYS A 369 -10.63 12.39 -2.76
N ILE A 370 -11.94 12.68 -2.73
CA ILE A 370 -12.44 14.05 -2.49
C ILE A 370 -12.02 14.50 -1.09
N TYR A 371 -12.26 13.67 -0.07
CA TYR A 371 -11.86 13.96 1.30
C TYR A 371 -10.35 14.23 1.42
N TYR A 372 -9.53 13.40 0.79
CA TYR A 372 -8.08 13.57 0.79
C TYR A 372 -7.64 14.90 0.16
N GLY A 373 -8.20 15.29 -0.99
CA GLY A 373 -7.87 16.59 -1.58
C GLY A 373 -8.36 17.78 -0.77
N ILE A 374 -9.54 17.69 -0.11
CA ILE A 374 -10.01 18.70 0.85
C ILE A 374 -9.01 18.85 2.00
N MET A 375 -8.55 17.74 2.59
CA MET A 375 -7.58 17.76 3.68
C MET A 375 -6.23 18.32 3.25
N LEU A 376 -5.79 18.07 2.01
CA LEU A 376 -4.54 18.65 1.49
C LEU A 376 -4.63 20.18 1.49
N GLY A 377 -5.72 20.75 0.94
CA GLY A 377 -5.91 22.20 0.91
C GLY A 377 -6.00 22.82 2.30
N LEU A 378 -6.75 22.20 3.22
CA LEU A 378 -6.86 22.67 4.61
C LEU A 378 -5.51 22.66 5.34
N ILE A 379 -4.70 21.61 5.17
CA ILE A 379 -3.39 21.56 5.83
C ILE A 379 -2.40 22.53 5.16
N ILE A 380 -2.47 22.77 3.85
CA ILE A 380 -1.70 23.85 3.20
C ILE A 380 -2.01 25.19 3.88
N GLY A 381 -3.29 25.49 4.07
CA GLY A 381 -3.75 26.69 4.78
C GLY A 381 -3.20 26.76 6.21
N LEU A 382 -3.32 25.67 6.98
CA LEU A 382 -2.82 25.58 8.35
C LEU A 382 -1.31 25.83 8.42
N LEU A 383 -0.50 25.12 7.63
CA LEU A 383 0.95 25.27 7.64
C LEU A 383 1.38 26.69 7.26
N SER A 384 0.67 27.31 6.31
CA SER A 384 0.90 28.69 5.89
C SER A 384 0.60 29.69 7.01
N MET A 385 -0.51 29.55 7.73
CA MET A 385 -0.88 30.44 8.85
C MET A 385 0.17 30.41 9.97
N PHE A 386 0.87 29.30 10.14
CA PHE A 386 1.94 29.15 11.13
C PHE A 386 3.34 29.50 10.63
N GLY A 387 3.47 30.06 9.43
CA GLY A 387 4.69 30.71 8.94
C GLY A 387 5.69 29.81 8.22
N ILE A 388 5.35 28.56 7.90
CA ILE A 388 6.18 27.72 7.02
C ILE A 388 6.06 28.28 5.61
N LYS A 389 7.16 28.41 4.86
CA LYS A 389 7.15 28.99 3.51
C LYS A 389 7.62 28.00 2.44
N ASN A 390 8.86 27.52 2.54
CA ASN A 390 9.50 26.80 1.43
C ASN A 390 9.08 25.32 1.38
N GLU A 391 8.68 24.74 2.50
CA GLU A 391 8.43 23.30 2.67
C GLU A 391 6.94 22.93 2.69
N ILE A 392 6.01 23.90 2.57
CA ILE A 392 4.56 23.67 2.75
C ILE A 392 4.07 22.47 1.92
N LEU A 393 4.38 22.45 0.62
CA LEU A 393 3.87 21.44 -0.31
C LEU A 393 4.42 20.03 -0.03
N SER A 394 5.68 19.90 0.38
CA SER A 394 6.26 18.59 0.73
C SER A 394 5.76 18.11 2.08
N TYR A 395 5.70 19.00 3.07
CA TYR A 395 5.17 18.67 4.39
C TYR A 395 3.71 18.22 4.32
N VAL A 396 2.88 18.87 3.51
CA VAL A 396 1.49 18.46 3.36
C VAL A 396 1.35 17.02 2.86
N LEU A 397 2.17 16.62 1.89
CA LEU A 397 2.18 15.25 1.39
C LEU A 397 2.71 14.27 2.45
N LEU A 398 3.77 14.62 3.19
CA LEU A 398 4.28 13.75 4.26
C LEU A 398 3.28 13.57 5.40
N ILE A 399 2.52 14.62 5.72
CA ILE A 399 1.47 14.57 6.74
C ILE A 399 0.33 13.67 6.29
N LEU A 400 -0.15 13.78 5.05
CA LEU A 400 -1.34 13.05 4.59
C LEU A 400 -1.09 11.63 4.07
N ASN A 401 0.05 11.37 3.43
CA ASN A 401 0.32 10.08 2.79
C ASN A 401 0.14 8.86 3.73
N PRO A 402 0.61 8.88 4.99
CA PRO A 402 0.37 7.79 5.95
C PRO A 402 -1.11 7.49 6.19
N PHE A 403 -1.97 8.51 6.12
CA PHE A 403 -3.40 8.38 6.37
C PHE A 403 -4.15 7.81 5.17
N ALA A 404 -3.58 7.71 3.97
CA ALA A 404 -4.27 7.20 2.78
C ALA A 404 -4.88 5.80 3.00
N ARG A 405 -4.16 4.90 3.68
CA ARG A 405 -4.67 3.57 4.03
C ARG A 405 -5.82 3.62 5.04
N ILE A 406 -5.78 4.57 5.97
CA ILE A 406 -6.83 4.76 6.98
C ILE A 406 -8.08 5.36 6.32
N ILE A 407 -7.90 6.36 5.45
CA ILE A 407 -8.96 6.96 4.63
C ILE A 407 -9.68 5.86 3.83
N ASN A 408 -8.94 4.95 3.18
CA ASN A 408 -9.56 3.83 2.46
C ASN A 408 -10.42 2.91 3.34
N LYS A 409 -10.05 2.71 4.62
CA LYS A 409 -10.84 1.91 5.56
C LYS A 409 -12.13 2.62 5.97
N VAL A 410 -12.08 3.95 6.13
CA VAL A 410 -13.24 4.77 6.51
C VAL A 410 -14.20 4.92 5.33
N PHE A 411 -13.69 5.27 4.16
CA PHE A 411 -14.47 5.53 2.94
C PHE A 411 -14.62 4.29 2.05
N ARG A 412 -14.78 3.11 2.66
CA ARG A 412 -15.06 1.86 1.93
C ARG A 412 -16.52 1.84 1.46
N PRO A 413 -16.81 1.37 0.23
CA PRO A 413 -18.20 1.20 -0.20
C PRO A 413 -18.91 0.20 0.71
N VAL A 414 -20.21 0.44 0.96
CA VAL A 414 -21.04 -0.46 1.77
C VAL A 414 -21.19 -1.79 1.02
N VAL A 415 -20.92 -2.90 1.71
CA VAL A 415 -21.02 -4.25 1.14
C VAL A 415 -22.49 -4.63 1.01
N PHE A 416 -22.85 -5.35 -0.05
CA PHE A 416 -24.21 -5.84 -0.26
C PHE A 416 -24.72 -6.66 0.94
N GLY A 417 -25.96 -6.42 1.37
CA GLY A 417 -26.60 -7.11 2.49
C GLY A 417 -26.55 -6.38 3.84
N TYR A 418 -25.86 -5.24 3.94
CA TYR A 418 -25.85 -4.38 5.14
C TYR A 418 -26.84 -3.23 5.00
N ASP A 419 -27.39 -2.74 6.12
CA ASP A 419 -28.18 -1.51 6.13
C ASP A 419 -27.27 -0.32 5.83
N VAL A 420 -27.56 0.36 4.72
CA VAL A 420 -26.80 1.50 4.20
C VAL A 420 -26.77 2.65 5.22
N LYS A 421 -27.88 2.92 5.93
CA LYS A 421 -27.97 4.05 6.86
C LYS A 421 -27.09 3.84 8.09
N GLU A 422 -27.15 2.65 8.68
CA GLU A 422 -26.34 2.33 9.85
C GLU A 422 -24.84 2.34 9.54
N GLU A 423 -24.44 1.78 8.40
CA GLU A 423 -23.03 1.73 8.02
C GLU A 423 -22.49 3.13 7.69
N ILE A 424 -23.28 3.99 7.04
CA ILE A 424 -22.90 5.40 6.79
C ILE A 424 -22.75 6.17 8.11
N LEU A 425 -23.65 5.97 9.08
CA LEU A 425 -23.54 6.63 10.40
C LEU A 425 -22.23 6.22 11.10
N LYS A 426 -21.93 4.92 11.16
CA LYS A 426 -20.66 4.41 11.72
C LYS A 426 -19.43 4.93 10.96
N GLN A 427 -19.52 5.10 9.65
CA GLN A 427 -18.45 5.71 8.85
C GLN A 427 -18.27 7.19 9.16
N SER A 428 -19.37 7.93 9.40
CA SER A 428 -19.32 9.36 9.72
C SER A 428 -18.57 9.65 11.04
N GLU A 429 -18.78 8.82 12.08
CA GLU A 429 -18.04 8.94 13.34
C GLU A 429 -16.54 8.72 13.15
N LYS A 430 -16.18 7.67 12.40
CA LYS A 430 -14.77 7.38 12.06
C LYS A 430 -14.14 8.48 11.21
N MET A 431 -14.91 9.12 10.33
CA MET A 431 -14.45 10.26 9.54
C MET A 431 -14.13 11.46 10.42
N ILE A 432 -14.96 11.77 11.42
CA ILE A 432 -14.70 12.86 12.38
C ILE A 432 -13.42 12.55 13.18
N LEU A 433 -13.30 11.34 13.73
CA LEU A 433 -12.10 10.93 14.45
C LEU A 433 -10.85 11.02 13.57
N LEU A 434 -10.96 10.63 12.30
CA LEU A 434 -9.88 10.73 11.32
C LEU A 434 -9.49 12.19 11.06
N THR A 435 -10.45 13.10 10.86
CA THR A 435 -10.14 14.53 10.68
C THR A 435 -9.39 15.10 11.87
N LEU A 436 -9.87 14.84 13.10
CA LEU A 436 -9.21 15.29 14.32
C LEU A 436 -7.80 14.70 14.46
N GLY A 437 -7.63 13.42 14.14
CA GLY A 437 -6.32 12.77 14.15
C GLY A 437 -5.33 13.38 13.14
N ILE A 438 -5.78 13.72 11.93
CA ILE A 438 -4.96 14.37 10.91
C ILE A 438 -4.54 15.77 11.36
N PHE A 439 -5.46 16.58 11.88
CA PHE A 439 -5.14 17.91 12.40
C PHE A 439 -4.21 17.86 13.61
N ALA A 440 -4.44 16.95 14.55
CA ALA A 440 -3.54 16.74 15.69
C ALA A 440 -2.13 16.35 15.23
N PHE A 441 -2.02 15.44 14.27
CA PHE A 441 -0.73 15.06 13.68
C PHE A 441 -0.04 16.24 12.98
N ALA A 442 -0.79 17.05 12.23
CA ALA A 442 -0.26 18.25 11.58
C ALA A 442 0.25 19.30 12.59
N ILE A 443 -0.46 19.51 13.70
CA ILE A 443 -0.04 20.43 14.78
C ILE A 443 1.23 19.91 15.47
N ILE A 444 1.31 18.60 15.76
CA ILE A 444 2.51 17.98 16.32
C ILE A 444 3.70 18.15 15.35
N PHE A 445 3.48 17.86 14.06
CA PHE A 445 4.48 18.02 13.02
C PHE A 445 4.99 19.46 12.93
N LEU A 446 4.09 20.44 13.00
CA LEU A 446 4.43 21.85 13.07
C LEU A 446 5.24 22.19 14.34
N GLY A 447 4.92 21.60 15.49
CA GLY A 447 5.70 21.73 16.72
C GLY A 447 7.15 21.30 16.52
N PHE A 448 7.38 20.15 15.87
CA PHE A 448 8.73 19.69 15.51
C PHE A 448 9.45 20.69 14.58
N HIS A 449 8.74 21.32 13.65
CA HIS A 449 9.33 22.30 12.74
C HIS A 449 9.80 23.53 13.50
N LYS A 450 8.95 24.09 14.38
CA LYS A 450 9.28 25.29 15.17
C LYS A 450 10.45 25.08 16.13
N ILE A 451 10.59 23.88 16.68
CA ILE A 451 11.70 23.52 17.58
C ILE A 451 13.00 23.23 16.79
N GLY A 452 12.94 23.15 15.45
CA GLY A 452 14.07 22.74 14.62
C GLY A 452 14.40 21.26 14.74
N ALA A 453 13.44 20.44 15.18
CA ALA A 453 13.63 19.02 15.45
C ALA A 453 13.33 18.10 14.24
N MET A 454 13.10 18.67 13.07
CA MET A 454 12.90 17.92 11.81
C MET A 454 14.04 16.95 11.46
N PRO A 455 15.34 17.29 11.66
CA PRO A 455 16.42 16.34 11.42
C PRO A 455 16.29 15.05 12.23
N TYR A 456 15.82 15.14 13.49
CA TYR A 456 15.65 13.97 14.34
C TYR A 456 14.55 13.04 13.85
N LEU A 457 13.47 13.58 13.27
CA LEU A 457 12.44 12.76 12.63
C LEU A 457 12.99 11.99 11.42
N VAL A 458 13.84 12.63 10.61
CA VAL A 458 14.51 11.97 9.48
C VAL A 458 15.50 10.91 9.96
N TYR A 459 16.29 11.18 11.00
CA TYR A 459 17.20 10.19 11.58
C TYR A 459 16.45 9.00 12.18
N LEU A 460 15.36 9.26 12.91
CA LEU A 460 14.48 8.21 13.43
C LEU A 460 13.87 7.39 12.29
N TYR A 461 13.44 8.04 11.21
CA TYR A 461 12.92 7.38 10.03
C TYR A 461 13.96 6.48 9.36
N ILE A 462 15.22 6.94 9.21
CA ILE A 462 16.34 6.14 8.70
C ILE A 462 16.58 4.92 9.60
N LEU A 463 16.61 5.11 10.92
CA LEU A 463 16.82 4.05 11.88
C LEU A 463 15.73 2.98 11.80
N ILE A 464 14.46 3.38 11.87
CA ILE A 464 13.32 2.45 11.79
C ILE A 464 13.30 1.71 10.45
N SER A 465 13.55 2.43 9.36
CA SER A 465 13.55 1.88 8.01
C SER A 465 14.64 0.82 7.81
N THR A 466 15.84 1.08 8.30
CA THR A 466 16.97 0.14 8.22
C THR A 466 16.77 -1.09 9.12
N LEU A 467 16.28 -0.90 10.35
CA LEU A 467 15.93 -2.02 11.24
C LEU A 467 14.86 -2.93 10.64
N ASN A 468 13.81 -2.34 10.05
CA ASN A 468 12.76 -3.10 9.37
C ASN A 468 13.29 -3.91 8.18
N LEU A 469 14.22 -3.34 7.42
CA LEU A 469 14.85 -4.03 6.28
C LEU A 469 15.68 -5.24 6.76
N ILE A 470 16.48 -5.08 7.81
CA ILE A 470 17.31 -6.15 8.39
C ILE A 470 16.42 -7.28 8.95
N SER A 471 15.38 -6.92 9.71
CA SER A 471 14.43 -7.87 10.29
C SER A 471 13.72 -8.70 9.21
N SER A 472 13.25 -8.05 8.14
CA SER A 472 12.57 -8.72 7.02
C SER A 472 13.49 -9.72 6.29
N LYS A 473 14.76 -9.35 6.07
CA LYS A 473 15.75 -10.23 5.43
C LYS A 473 16.01 -11.50 6.26
N ASN A 474 16.11 -11.36 7.58
CA ASN A 474 16.27 -12.50 8.47
C ASN A 474 15.06 -13.45 8.43
N LYS A 475 13.84 -12.90 8.40
CA LYS A 475 12.61 -13.68 8.28
C LYS A 475 12.55 -14.48 6.97
N ASN A 476 12.87 -13.85 5.85
CA ASN A 476 12.89 -14.52 4.54
C ASN A 476 13.97 -15.61 4.46
N LYS A 477 15.15 -15.40 5.08
CA LYS A 477 16.21 -16.41 5.15
C LYS A 477 15.77 -17.65 5.95
N ILE A 478 15.04 -17.45 7.06
CA ILE A 478 14.48 -18.55 7.86
C ILE A 478 13.43 -19.32 7.06
N ILE A 479 12.51 -18.63 6.39
CA ILE A 479 11.47 -19.26 5.55
C ILE A 479 12.11 -20.09 4.44
N HIS A 480 13.11 -19.55 3.75
CA HIS A 480 13.79 -20.29 2.68
C HIS A 480 14.55 -21.53 3.19
N LYS A 481 15.18 -21.43 4.36
CA LYS A 481 15.83 -22.57 5.01
C LYS A 481 14.81 -23.66 5.37
N ASN A 482 13.66 -23.28 5.91
CA ASN A 482 12.60 -24.22 6.29
C ASN A 482 11.97 -24.90 5.06
N LEU A 483 11.74 -24.16 3.96
CA LEU A 483 11.26 -24.71 2.69
C LEU A 483 12.27 -25.69 2.08
N LYS A 484 13.56 -25.37 2.12
CA LYS A 484 14.61 -26.25 1.60
C LYS A 484 14.79 -27.52 2.44
N ASN A 485 14.43 -27.49 3.72
CA ASN A 485 14.44 -28.66 4.58
C ASN A 485 13.15 -29.50 4.47
N ALA A 486 12.08 -28.95 3.88
CA ALA A 486 10.78 -29.60 3.70
C ALA A 486 10.62 -30.27 2.31
N ILE A 487 11.50 -29.94 1.37
CA ILE A 487 11.67 -30.60 0.05
C ILE A 487 12.80 -31.62 0.18
#